data_AF-A0A418YBB2-F1
#
_entry.id   AF-A0A418YBB2-F1
#
_cell.length_a   1.000
_cell.length_b   1.000
_cell.length_c   1.000
_cell.angle_alpha   90.00
_cell.angle_beta   90.00
_cell.angle_gamma   90.00
#
_symmetry.space_group_name_H-M   'P 1'
#
loop_
_entity.id
_entity.type
_entity.pdbx_description
1 polymer ?
#
loop_
_entity_poly.entity_id
_entity_poly.type
_entity_poly.pdbx_seq_one_letter_code
_entity_poly.pdbx_strand_id
1 'polypeptide(L)'
;MKQSWLVQITLGICLLFTGIVNAQSEDPLPSWNEGKAKQSIIKFVTAVTTPDSADFVAIPERIATFDNDGTLWAEKPMYFQLFFAIDRIKQLAPQHPEWKEQEPYASILKGDMKAALAGGEKAILDLIMATHAGMTTEEFSQQVTAWLAHAKHPKTQLKFTDMVYQPMLELLAYLRANDFKTYIVSGGGIAFMRPWTEQVYGIPPEQVVGSSIKTQFEMRGDTPVIVGLPELNFLDDKEGKPVAINQYIGRRPIASFGNSDGDLQMLQWTTAGKGPRFALYVHHTDAAREWAYDRDSSVGRLDKGLDEAKQKGWTLVDMKQDWRVIYPSQMAQ
;
A
#
# COMPACT_ATOMS: atom_id res chain seq x y z
N MET A 1 -38.83 -34.40 80.81
CA MET A 1 -38.83 -34.96 79.43
C MET A 1 -38.75 -33.76 78.49
N LYS A 2 -37.57 -33.38 77.95
CA LYS A 2 -36.98 -33.82 76.65
C LYS A 2 -37.98 -33.56 75.49
N GLN A 3 -37.75 -32.83 74.39
CA GLN A 3 -36.62 -32.26 73.61
C GLN A 3 -37.22 -31.12 72.74
N SER A 4 -36.63 -29.93 72.63
CA SER A 4 -35.71 -29.44 71.59
C SER A 4 -36.15 -29.57 70.11
N TRP A 5 -36.47 -28.39 69.53
CA TRP A 5 -36.29 -27.85 68.17
C TRP A 5 -35.72 -28.74 67.05
N LEU A 6 -36.32 -28.65 65.86
CA LEU A 6 -35.58 -28.62 64.58
C LEU A 6 -36.41 -27.96 63.46
N VAL A 7 -35.93 -26.79 63.05
CA VAL A 7 -36.24 -26.07 61.82
C VAL A 7 -35.46 -26.74 60.68
N GLN A 8 -36.11 -27.06 59.56
CA GLN A 8 -35.42 -27.43 58.32
C GLN A 8 -35.66 -26.35 57.25
N ILE A 9 -34.69 -25.46 57.12
CA ILE A 9 -34.51 -24.58 55.96
C ILE A 9 -33.63 -25.34 54.98
N THR A 10 -34.18 -25.67 53.82
CA THR A 10 -33.41 -26.28 52.72
C THR A 10 -32.83 -25.15 51.89
N LEU A 11 -31.54 -24.86 52.09
CA LEU A 11 -30.78 -23.90 51.29
C LEU A 11 -30.19 -24.62 50.07
N GLY A 12 -30.75 -24.39 48.89
CA GLY A 12 -30.17 -24.85 47.62
C GLY A 12 -29.00 -23.97 47.22
N ILE A 13 -27.78 -24.50 47.25
CA ILE A 13 -26.58 -23.84 46.73
C ILE A 13 -26.49 -24.17 45.24
N CYS A 14 -26.87 -23.21 44.39
CA CYS A 14 -26.50 -23.22 42.97
C CYS A 14 -25.08 -22.64 42.84
N LEU A 15 -24.09 -23.52 42.66
CA LEU A 15 -22.75 -23.14 42.24
C LEU A 15 -22.80 -22.74 40.75
N LEU A 16 -22.86 -21.43 40.50
CA LEU A 16 -22.57 -20.86 39.18
C LEU A 16 -21.05 -20.92 38.97
N PHE A 17 -20.59 -21.89 38.18
CA PHE A 17 -19.27 -21.83 37.56
C PHE A 17 -19.28 -20.71 36.51
N THR A 18 -18.89 -19.49 36.91
CA THR A 18 -18.49 -18.46 35.95
C THR A 18 -17.16 -18.88 35.36
N GLY A 19 -17.21 -19.59 34.23
CA GLY A 19 -16.06 -19.78 33.37
C GLY A 19 -15.57 -18.41 32.94
N ILE A 20 -14.41 -18.00 33.45
CA ILE A 20 -13.66 -16.87 32.90
C ILE A 20 -13.18 -17.37 31.54
N VAL A 21 -13.96 -17.08 30.50
CA VAL A 21 -13.47 -17.15 29.13
C VAL A 21 -12.41 -16.04 29.05
N ASN A 22 -11.15 -16.41 29.22
CA ASN A 22 -10.05 -15.59 28.74
C ASN A 22 -10.28 -15.47 27.24
N ALA A 23 -10.88 -14.37 26.81
CA ALA A 23 -10.76 -13.93 25.43
C ALA A 23 -9.26 -13.71 25.21
N GLN A 24 -8.59 -14.73 24.69
CA GLN A 24 -7.27 -14.55 24.11
C GLN A 24 -7.48 -13.45 23.06
N SER A 25 -6.91 -12.28 23.31
CA SER A 25 -6.79 -11.24 22.31
C SER A 25 -6.23 -11.91 21.07
N GLU A 26 -7.04 -12.02 20.03
CA GLU A 26 -6.62 -12.54 18.74
C GLU A 26 -5.39 -11.73 18.31
N ASP A 27 -4.32 -12.40 17.89
CA ASP A 27 -3.09 -11.73 17.47
C ASP A 27 -3.43 -10.80 16.30
N PRO A 28 -3.27 -9.47 16.43
CA PRO A 28 -3.69 -8.54 15.38
C PRO A 28 -2.81 -8.62 14.12
N LEU A 29 -1.64 -9.26 14.21
CA LEU A 29 -0.63 -9.32 13.14
C LEU A 29 -0.06 -10.76 13.02
N PRO A 30 -0.89 -11.76 12.68
CA PRO A 30 -0.53 -13.18 12.77
C PRO A 30 0.52 -13.65 11.75
N SER A 31 0.69 -12.93 10.63
CA SER A 31 1.74 -13.21 9.64
C SER A 31 3.05 -12.48 9.95
N TRP A 32 3.09 -11.67 11.02
CA TRP A 32 4.31 -11.08 11.53
C TRP A 32 4.90 -11.98 12.62
N ASN A 33 6.16 -12.37 12.44
CA ASN A 33 6.92 -13.06 13.48
C ASN A 33 7.11 -12.15 14.69
N GLU A 34 7.24 -12.77 15.87
CA GLU A 34 7.58 -12.03 17.08
C GLU A 34 8.94 -11.35 16.93
N GLY A 35 8.98 -10.04 17.10
CA GLY A 35 10.18 -9.26 16.82
C GLY A 35 9.99 -7.76 17.01
N LYS A 36 11.08 -7.02 16.82
CA LYS A 36 11.09 -5.56 17.04
C LYS A 36 10.09 -4.82 16.16
N ALA A 37 9.92 -5.25 14.91
CA ALA A 37 8.99 -4.63 13.97
C ALA A 37 7.52 -4.77 14.41
N LYS A 38 7.07 -6.00 14.69
CA LYS A 38 5.71 -6.24 15.21
C LYS A 38 5.45 -5.49 16.51
N GLN A 39 6.40 -5.54 17.44
CA GLN A 39 6.30 -4.86 18.73
C GLN A 39 6.25 -3.33 18.59
N SER A 40 7.02 -2.74 17.66
CA SER A 40 7.02 -1.28 17.47
C SER A 40 5.69 -0.79 16.89
N ILE A 41 5.09 -1.54 15.96
CA ILE A 41 3.75 -1.27 15.42
C ILE A 41 2.71 -1.30 16.54
N ILE A 42 2.62 -2.42 17.28
CA ILE A 42 1.62 -2.58 18.34
C ILE A 42 1.79 -1.50 19.41
N LYS A 43 3.03 -1.27 19.86
CA LYS A 43 3.34 -0.23 20.85
C LYS A 43 2.88 1.15 20.40
N PHE A 44 3.16 1.53 19.14
CA PHE A 44 2.75 2.83 18.61
C PHE A 44 1.22 2.95 18.57
N VAL A 45 0.53 1.95 18.01
CA VAL A 45 -0.93 1.96 17.90
C VAL A 45 -1.56 2.04 19.29
N THR A 46 -1.14 1.19 20.23
CA THR A 46 -1.62 1.24 21.63
C THR A 46 -1.40 2.61 22.27
N ALA A 47 -0.22 3.21 22.10
CA ALA A 47 0.09 4.51 22.71
C ALA A 47 -0.83 5.63 22.22
N VAL A 48 -1.18 5.65 20.92
CA VAL A 48 -1.99 6.73 20.33
C VAL A 48 -3.49 6.47 20.37
N THR A 49 -3.94 5.26 20.72
CA THR A 49 -5.36 4.89 20.72
C THR A 49 -5.93 4.64 22.12
N THR A 50 -5.10 4.35 23.12
CA THR A 50 -5.55 4.08 24.50
C THR A 50 -6.13 5.33 25.15
N PRO A 51 -7.40 5.31 25.61
CA PRO A 51 -7.98 6.40 26.38
C PRO A 51 -7.10 6.73 27.60
N ASP A 52 -6.88 8.01 27.88
CA ASP A 52 -6.02 8.54 28.96
C ASP A 52 -4.50 8.37 28.77
N SER A 53 -4.05 7.82 27.65
CA SER A 53 -2.63 7.90 27.27
C SER A 53 -2.21 9.36 27.07
N ALA A 54 -1.04 9.75 27.60
CA ALA A 54 -0.44 11.06 27.33
C ALA A 54 -0.14 11.27 25.83
N ASP A 55 -0.06 10.17 25.09
CA ASP A 55 0.24 10.07 23.67
C ASP A 55 -1.02 9.93 22.80
N PHE A 56 -2.22 9.97 23.41
CA PHE A 56 -3.50 9.78 22.72
C PHE A 56 -3.68 10.77 21.56
N VAL A 57 -4.08 10.25 20.41
CA VAL A 57 -4.43 11.04 19.22
C VAL A 57 -5.93 10.88 18.93
N ALA A 58 -6.62 12.01 18.76
CA ALA A 58 -8.04 12.02 18.43
C ALA A 58 -8.31 11.31 17.09
N ILE A 59 -9.42 10.56 17.01
CA ILE A 59 -9.79 9.75 15.83
C ILE A 59 -9.63 10.50 14.49
N PRO A 60 -10.11 11.76 14.34
CA PRO A 60 -9.98 12.49 13.07
C PRO A 60 -8.54 12.77 12.62
N GLU A 61 -7.55 12.65 13.52
CA GLU A 61 -6.13 12.92 13.29
C GLU A 61 -5.31 11.64 13.06
N ARG A 62 -5.91 10.45 13.21
CA ARG A 62 -5.26 9.15 13.01
C ARG A 62 -5.10 8.83 11.53
N ILE A 63 -4.19 9.54 10.87
CA ILE A 63 -3.88 9.35 9.44
C ILE A 63 -2.62 8.50 9.31
N ALA A 64 -2.71 7.42 8.53
CA ALA A 64 -1.60 6.57 8.13
C ALA A 64 -1.46 6.57 6.59
N THR A 65 -0.24 6.73 6.08
CA THR A 65 0.04 6.71 4.63
C THR A 65 0.97 5.58 4.24
N PHE A 66 0.68 4.93 3.11
CA PHE A 66 1.41 3.79 2.57
C PHE A 66 1.82 4.09 1.14
N ASP A 67 3.07 3.82 0.77
CA ASP A 67 3.34 3.55 -0.66
C ASP A 67 2.63 2.25 -1.08
N ASN A 68 2.51 2.02 -2.38
CA ASN A 68 1.96 0.80 -2.96
C ASN A 68 3.05 -0.15 -3.48
N ASP A 69 3.77 0.26 -4.52
CA ASP A 69 4.84 -0.53 -5.14
C ASP A 69 5.96 -0.82 -4.14
N GLY A 70 6.28 -2.11 -3.93
CA GLY A 70 7.29 -2.54 -2.97
C GLY A 70 6.88 -2.43 -1.49
N THR A 71 5.76 -1.79 -1.17
CA THR A 71 5.28 -1.60 0.20
C THR A 71 4.02 -2.40 0.52
N LEU A 72 3.01 -2.39 -0.36
CA LEU A 72 1.78 -3.19 -0.24
C LEU A 72 1.76 -4.39 -1.18
N TRP A 73 2.50 -4.33 -2.29
CA TRP A 73 2.68 -5.44 -3.23
C TRP A 73 4.09 -5.48 -3.82
N ALA A 74 4.41 -6.56 -4.52
CA ALA A 74 5.68 -6.69 -5.24
C ALA A 74 5.83 -5.69 -6.39
N GLU A 75 7.08 -5.33 -6.71
CA GLU A 75 7.42 -4.36 -7.75
C GLU A 75 8.52 -4.87 -8.70
N LYS A 76 8.91 -6.14 -8.59
CA LYS A 76 9.94 -6.75 -9.43
C LYS A 76 9.34 -7.53 -10.58
N PRO A 77 10.05 -7.63 -11.73
CA PRO A 77 11.31 -6.94 -12.06
C PRO A 77 11.14 -5.46 -12.41
N MET A 78 9.90 -4.98 -12.53
CA MET A 78 9.52 -3.59 -12.77
C MET A 78 8.14 -3.33 -12.17
N TYR A 79 7.81 -2.06 -11.94
CA TYR A 79 6.50 -1.64 -11.42
C TYR A 79 5.34 -2.26 -12.19
N PHE A 80 4.30 -2.73 -11.50
CA PHE A 80 3.21 -3.47 -12.14
C PHE A 80 2.41 -2.63 -13.14
N GLN A 81 2.30 -1.32 -12.91
CA GLN A 81 1.71 -0.41 -13.90
C GLN A 81 2.49 -0.38 -15.21
N LEU A 82 3.81 -0.60 -15.19
CA LEU A 82 4.62 -0.63 -16.41
C LEU A 82 4.31 -1.88 -17.24
N PHE A 83 4.01 -3.03 -16.62
CA PHE A 83 3.50 -4.20 -17.35
C PHE A 83 2.20 -3.89 -18.09
N PHE A 84 1.26 -3.24 -17.40
CA PHE A 84 0.03 -2.77 -18.04
C PHE A 84 0.32 -1.82 -19.20
N ALA A 85 1.22 -0.84 -19.01
CA ALA A 85 1.58 0.11 -20.04
C ALA A 85 2.18 -0.57 -21.28
N ILE A 86 3.08 -1.54 -21.09
CA ILE A 86 3.67 -2.34 -22.17
C ILE A 86 2.60 -3.07 -22.98
N ASP A 87 1.68 -3.75 -22.30
CA ASP A 87 0.61 -4.50 -22.97
C ASP A 87 -0.32 -3.57 -23.74
N ARG A 88 -0.67 -2.41 -23.17
CA ARG A 88 -1.47 -1.39 -23.84
C ARG A 88 -0.76 -0.79 -25.06
N ILE A 89 0.53 -0.49 -24.95
CA ILE A 89 1.33 0.01 -26.08
C ILE A 89 1.34 -1.01 -27.22
N LYS A 90 1.54 -2.29 -26.92
CA LYS A 90 1.51 -3.36 -27.94
C LYS A 90 0.13 -3.47 -28.60
N GLN A 91 -0.95 -3.34 -27.83
CA GLN A 91 -2.32 -3.36 -28.34
C GLN A 91 -2.65 -2.15 -29.22
N LEU A 92 -2.13 -0.97 -28.86
CA LEU A 92 -2.38 0.29 -29.57
C LEU A 92 -1.43 0.50 -30.76
N ALA A 93 -0.28 -0.18 -30.82
CA ALA A 93 0.72 -0.02 -31.87
C ALA A 93 0.20 -0.08 -33.32
N PRO A 94 -0.81 -0.91 -33.68
CA PRO A 94 -1.39 -0.88 -35.03
C PRO A 94 -2.04 0.45 -35.41
N GLN A 95 -2.47 1.25 -34.42
CA GLN A 95 -3.08 2.56 -34.58
C GLN A 95 -2.05 3.70 -34.54
N HIS A 96 -0.79 3.39 -34.17
CA HIS A 96 0.31 4.32 -33.96
C HIS A 96 1.55 3.89 -34.75
N PRO A 97 1.56 4.03 -36.10
CA PRO A 97 2.70 3.61 -36.92
C PRO A 97 4.01 4.32 -36.55
N GLU A 98 3.94 5.55 -36.03
CA GLU A 98 5.08 6.36 -35.56
C GLU A 98 5.84 5.70 -34.39
N TRP A 99 5.17 4.88 -33.57
CA TRP A 99 5.80 4.19 -32.43
C TRP A 99 6.85 3.15 -32.84
N LYS A 100 6.93 2.78 -34.12
CA LYS A 100 7.99 1.90 -34.62
C LYS A 100 9.37 2.56 -34.61
N GLU A 101 9.41 3.89 -34.70
CA GLU A 101 10.63 4.68 -34.78
C GLU A 101 10.81 5.63 -33.60
N GLN A 102 9.72 5.99 -32.91
CA GLN A 102 9.75 6.89 -31.76
C GLN A 102 10.05 6.15 -30.45
N GLU A 103 11.11 6.57 -29.75
CA GLU A 103 11.39 6.11 -28.39
C GLU A 103 10.51 6.84 -27.35
N PRO A 104 10.15 6.19 -26.21
CA PRO A 104 10.55 4.83 -25.79
C PRO A 104 9.70 3.68 -26.39
N TYR A 105 8.69 3.98 -27.21
CA TYR A 105 7.76 2.98 -27.76
C TYR A 105 8.45 1.96 -28.66
N ALA A 106 9.36 2.42 -29.51
CA ALA A 106 10.10 1.55 -30.44
C ALA A 106 10.87 0.45 -29.70
N SER A 107 11.53 0.80 -28.59
CA SER A 107 12.22 -0.17 -27.73
C SER A 107 11.26 -1.17 -27.08
N ILE A 108 10.09 -0.73 -26.60
CA ILE A 108 9.05 -1.62 -26.05
C ILE A 108 8.57 -2.63 -27.10
N LEU A 109 8.33 -2.16 -28.33
CA LEU A 109 7.87 -3.01 -29.44
C LEU A 109 8.94 -4.02 -29.90
N LYS A 110 10.23 -3.68 -29.73
CA LYS A 110 11.37 -4.57 -30.00
C LYS A 110 11.68 -5.51 -28.82
N GLY A 111 11.03 -5.33 -27.67
CA GLY A 111 11.31 -6.08 -26.44
C GLY A 111 12.57 -5.64 -25.69
N ASP A 112 13.13 -4.48 -26.02
CA ASP A 112 14.31 -3.93 -25.34
C ASP A 112 13.89 -3.05 -24.16
N MET A 113 13.57 -3.70 -23.04
CA MET A 113 13.17 -3.01 -21.82
C MET A 113 14.26 -2.10 -21.25
N LYS A 114 15.53 -2.43 -21.48
CA LYS A 114 16.65 -1.61 -20.98
C LYS A 114 16.72 -0.29 -21.73
N ALA A 115 16.61 -0.32 -23.05
CA ALA A 115 16.57 0.88 -23.87
C ALA A 115 15.30 1.71 -23.60
N ALA A 116 14.14 1.05 -23.49
CA ALA A 116 12.88 1.72 -23.22
C ALA A 116 12.88 2.51 -21.90
N LEU A 117 13.59 2.01 -20.88
CA LEU A 117 13.67 2.64 -19.55
C LEU A 117 14.93 3.48 -19.35
N ALA A 118 15.78 3.63 -20.37
CA ALA A 118 17.03 4.39 -20.26
C ALA A 118 16.80 5.88 -19.96
N GLY A 119 15.63 6.42 -20.32
CA GLY A 119 15.23 7.79 -19.98
C GLY A 119 14.74 7.98 -18.53
N GLY A 120 14.79 6.94 -17.70
CA GLY A 120 14.40 7.00 -16.28
C GLY A 120 12.92 7.35 -16.08
N GLU A 121 12.64 8.14 -15.04
CA GLU A 121 11.28 8.58 -14.66
C GLU A 121 10.52 9.22 -15.82
N LYS A 122 11.19 10.03 -16.65
CA LYS A 122 10.55 10.66 -17.81
C LYS A 122 10.03 9.62 -18.81
N ALA A 123 10.84 8.60 -19.12
CA ALA A 123 10.41 7.55 -20.03
C ALA A 123 9.24 6.74 -19.46
N ILE A 124 9.26 6.44 -18.15
CA ILE A 124 8.16 5.76 -17.47
C ILE A 124 6.87 6.61 -17.54
N LEU A 125 6.97 7.92 -17.31
CA LEU A 125 5.85 8.84 -17.43
C LEU A 125 5.30 8.90 -18.85
N ASP A 126 6.15 9.03 -19.87
CA ASP A 126 5.74 9.05 -21.27
C ASP A 126 4.99 7.76 -21.65
N LEU A 127 5.51 6.60 -21.24
CA LEU A 127 4.87 5.30 -21.47
C LEU A 127 3.49 5.20 -20.77
N ILE A 128 3.40 5.64 -19.52
CA ILE A 128 2.15 5.61 -18.76
C ILE A 128 1.12 6.57 -19.37
N MET A 129 1.50 7.82 -19.67
CA MET A 129 0.58 8.81 -20.24
C MET A 129 0.00 8.38 -21.58
N ALA A 130 0.81 7.77 -22.45
CA ALA A 130 0.38 7.32 -23.77
C ALA A 130 -0.71 6.24 -23.73
N THR A 131 -0.87 5.53 -22.61
CA THR A 131 -1.80 4.40 -22.51
C THR A 131 -3.26 4.81 -22.32
N HIS A 132 -3.51 6.06 -21.92
CA HIS A 132 -4.84 6.52 -21.52
C HIS A 132 -5.15 8.00 -21.78
N ALA A 133 -4.24 8.76 -22.37
CA ALA A 133 -4.59 10.09 -22.88
C ALA A 133 -5.69 9.99 -23.96
N GLY A 134 -6.68 10.88 -23.88
CA GLY A 134 -7.85 10.92 -24.77
C GLY A 134 -9.01 9.98 -24.39
N MET A 135 -8.81 9.11 -23.39
CA MET A 135 -9.84 8.19 -22.89
C MET A 135 -10.64 8.81 -21.74
N THR A 136 -11.88 8.36 -21.53
CA THR A 136 -12.58 8.72 -20.28
C THR A 136 -11.99 7.98 -19.09
N THR A 137 -12.19 8.54 -17.89
CA THR A 137 -11.79 7.89 -16.64
C THR A 137 -12.46 6.53 -16.44
N GLU A 138 -13.69 6.36 -16.91
CA GLU A 138 -14.45 5.11 -16.83
C GLU A 138 -13.89 4.07 -17.81
N GLU A 139 -13.61 4.46 -19.05
CA GLU A 139 -13.00 3.59 -20.06
C GLU A 139 -11.64 3.06 -19.56
N PHE A 140 -10.81 3.94 -19.00
CA PHE A 140 -9.53 3.54 -18.45
C PHE A 140 -9.67 2.59 -17.24
N SER A 141 -10.57 2.91 -16.31
CA SER A 141 -10.88 2.06 -15.15
C SER A 141 -11.29 0.65 -15.56
N GLN A 142 -12.14 0.53 -16.58
CA GLN A 142 -12.56 -0.76 -17.14
C GLN A 142 -11.38 -1.52 -17.76
N GLN A 143 -10.50 -0.85 -18.50
CA GLN A 143 -9.30 -1.48 -19.09
C GLN A 143 -8.34 -2.01 -18.03
N VAL A 144 -8.10 -1.23 -16.98
CA VAL A 144 -7.25 -1.65 -15.85
C VAL A 144 -7.85 -2.86 -15.15
N THR A 145 -9.15 -2.81 -14.84
CA THR A 145 -9.87 -3.92 -14.20
C THR A 145 -9.82 -5.19 -15.04
N ALA A 146 -10.09 -5.08 -16.34
CA ALA A 146 -10.06 -6.21 -17.27
C ALA A 146 -8.66 -6.81 -17.40
N TRP A 147 -7.62 -5.96 -17.43
CA TRP A 147 -6.24 -6.43 -17.45
C TRP A 147 -5.88 -7.18 -16.17
N LEU A 148 -6.14 -6.60 -15.00
CA LEU A 148 -5.83 -7.23 -13.70
C LEU A 148 -6.58 -8.56 -13.46
N ALA A 149 -7.76 -8.75 -14.06
CA ALA A 149 -8.51 -9.99 -13.93
C ALA A 149 -7.75 -11.23 -14.43
N HIS A 150 -6.84 -11.05 -15.41
CA HIS A 150 -6.16 -12.14 -16.12
C HIS A 150 -4.64 -12.01 -16.18
N ALA A 151 -4.11 -10.78 -16.09
CA ALA A 151 -2.69 -10.52 -16.23
C ALA A 151 -1.91 -11.18 -15.10
N LYS A 152 -0.83 -11.85 -15.48
CA LYS A 152 0.03 -12.61 -14.57
C LYS A 152 1.45 -12.09 -14.65
N HIS A 153 2.10 -12.05 -13.51
CA HIS A 153 3.49 -11.72 -13.44
C HIS A 153 4.34 -12.82 -14.12
N PRO A 154 5.27 -12.49 -15.03
CA PRO A 154 5.88 -13.46 -15.94
C PRO A 154 6.74 -14.52 -15.24
N LYS A 155 7.36 -14.20 -14.10
CA LYS A 155 8.21 -15.14 -13.37
C LYS A 155 7.42 -16.02 -12.40
N THR A 156 6.46 -15.43 -11.69
CA THR A 156 5.74 -16.10 -10.60
C THR A 156 4.44 -16.75 -11.07
N GLN A 157 3.90 -16.33 -12.22
CA GLN A 157 2.64 -16.80 -12.80
C GLN A 157 1.40 -16.54 -11.92
N LEU A 158 1.56 -15.75 -10.85
CA LEU A 158 0.48 -15.25 -10.01
C LEU A 158 -0.15 -14.02 -10.68
N LYS A 159 -1.44 -13.78 -10.40
CA LYS A 159 -2.04 -12.49 -10.78
C LYS A 159 -1.35 -11.39 -10.00
N PHE A 160 -1.24 -10.20 -10.59
CA PHE A 160 -0.61 -9.06 -9.92
C PHE A 160 -1.29 -8.71 -8.59
N THR A 161 -2.63 -8.78 -8.51
CA THR A 161 -3.39 -8.57 -7.26
C THR A 161 -3.23 -9.68 -6.23
N ASP A 162 -2.69 -10.85 -6.61
CA ASP A 162 -2.39 -11.94 -5.67
C ASP A 162 -0.97 -11.81 -5.09
N MET A 163 -0.17 -10.88 -5.62
CA MET A 163 1.20 -10.59 -5.19
C MET A 163 1.26 -9.42 -4.19
N VAL A 164 0.18 -9.23 -3.43
CA VAL A 164 0.09 -8.31 -2.29
C VAL A 164 0.69 -8.93 -1.03
N TYR A 165 1.21 -8.12 -0.11
CA TYR A 165 1.83 -8.65 1.10
C TYR A 165 0.80 -8.92 2.19
N GLN A 166 0.61 -10.20 2.52
CA GLN A 166 -0.30 -10.63 3.57
C GLN A 166 -0.05 -9.92 4.92
N PRO A 167 1.19 -9.78 5.42
CA PRO A 167 1.47 -9.02 6.64
C PRO A 167 1.00 -7.55 6.56
N MET A 168 1.08 -6.93 5.39
CA MET A 168 0.63 -5.54 5.20
C MET A 168 -0.89 -5.42 5.10
N LEU A 169 -1.59 -6.43 4.57
CA LEU A 169 -3.05 -6.51 4.64
C LEU A 169 -3.54 -6.56 6.09
N GLU A 170 -2.87 -7.34 6.94
CA GLU A 170 -3.15 -7.42 8.38
C GLU A 170 -2.89 -6.09 9.07
N LEU A 171 -1.78 -5.42 8.75
CA LEU A 171 -1.47 -4.10 9.28
C LEU A 171 -2.53 -3.05 8.90
N LEU A 172 -2.97 -3.05 7.64
CA LEU A 172 -4.04 -2.17 7.19
C LEU A 172 -5.34 -2.43 7.96
N ALA A 173 -5.71 -3.70 8.15
CA ALA A 173 -6.89 -4.08 8.92
C ALA A 173 -6.76 -3.67 10.40
N TYR A 174 -5.61 -3.91 11.02
CA TYR A 174 -5.33 -3.56 12.41
C TYR A 174 -5.41 -2.05 12.65
N LEU A 175 -4.84 -1.24 11.75
CA LEU A 175 -4.94 0.22 11.84
C LEU A 175 -6.38 0.70 11.73
N ARG A 176 -7.16 0.19 10.76
CA ARG A 176 -8.59 0.55 10.64
C ARG A 176 -9.42 0.12 11.84
N ALA A 177 -9.15 -1.05 12.41
CA ALA A 177 -9.78 -1.51 13.66
C ALA A 177 -9.49 -0.59 14.86
N ASN A 178 -8.48 0.28 14.75
CA ASN A 178 -8.10 1.30 15.73
C ASN A 178 -8.43 2.74 15.25
N ASP A 179 -9.39 2.87 14.36
CA ASP A 179 -9.91 4.12 13.80
C ASP A 179 -8.90 4.96 13.00
N PHE A 180 -7.85 4.35 12.46
CA PHE A 180 -7.00 5.03 11.49
C PHE A 180 -7.67 5.12 10.13
N LYS A 181 -7.43 6.22 9.44
CA LYS A 181 -7.66 6.33 7.99
C LYS A 181 -6.38 5.94 7.27
N THR A 182 -6.45 4.91 6.43
CA THR A 182 -5.32 4.35 5.69
C THR A 182 -5.32 4.87 4.26
N TYR A 183 -4.34 5.70 3.91
CA TYR A 183 -4.19 6.28 2.58
C TYR A 183 -3.07 5.60 1.80
N ILE A 184 -3.23 5.49 0.48
CA ILE A 184 -2.11 5.24 -0.44
C ILE A 184 -1.53 6.58 -0.89
N VAL A 185 -0.21 6.69 -0.95
CA VAL A 185 0.57 7.82 -1.47
C VAL A 185 1.72 7.26 -2.31
N SER A 186 1.55 7.20 -3.63
CA SER A 186 2.40 6.42 -4.51
C SER A 186 2.79 7.13 -5.79
N GLY A 187 4.03 6.91 -6.24
CA GLY A 187 4.49 7.38 -7.54
C GLY A 187 3.70 6.77 -8.72
N GLY A 188 3.03 5.63 -8.50
CA GLY A 188 2.13 5.01 -9.46
C GLY A 188 0.91 5.88 -9.80
N GLY A 189 0.32 5.61 -10.96
CA GLY A 189 -0.83 6.35 -11.46
C GLY A 189 -2.07 6.16 -10.60
N ILE A 190 -2.65 7.25 -10.12
CA ILE A 190 -3.86 7.24 -9.28
C ILE A 190 -5.04 6.52 -9.96
N ALA A 191 -5.20 6.71 -11.27
CA ALA A 191 -6.25 6.09 -12.06
C ALA A 191 -6.00 4.59 -12.33
N PHE A 192 -4.75 4.13 -12.20
CA PHE A 192 -4.41 2.71 -12.28
C PHE A 192 -4.69 1.99 -10.96
N MET A 193 -4.55 2.66 -9.82
CA MET A 193 -4.77 2.05 -8.50
C MET A 193 -6.26 2.02 -8.10
N ARG A 194 -6.98 3.13 -8.24
CA ARG A 194 -8.37 3.28 -7.78
C ARG A 194 -9.35 2.16 -8.19
N PRO A 195 -9.26 1.53 -9.38
CA PRO A 195 -10.22 0.51 -9.77
C PRO A 195 -10.21 -0.77 -8.92
N TRP A 196 -9.15 -1.02 -8.14
CA TRP A 196 -8.97 -2.32 -7.46
C TRP A 196 -8.51 -2.24 -6.01
N THR A 197 -7.94 -1.11 -5.55
CA THR A 197 -7.38 -1.01 -4.19
C THR A 197 -8.43 -1.18 -3.09
N GLU A 198 -9.68 -0.82 -3.32
CA GLU A 198 -10.73 -0.99 -2.31
C GLU A 198 -11.01 -2.46 -2.04
N GLN A 199 -11.17 -3.25 -3.10
CA GLN A 199 -11.42 -4.68 -2.98
C GLN A 199 -10.23 -5.43 -2.37
N VAL A 200 -9.00 -5.03 -2.69
CA VAL A 200 -7.78 -5.76 -2.31
C VAL A 200 -7.22 -5.29 -0.96
N TYR A 201 -7.20 -3.99 -0.70
CA TYR A 201 -6.59 -3.38 0.50
C TYR A 201 -7.61 -2.86 1.51
N GLY A 202 -8.88 -2.73 1.12
CA GLY A 202 -9.88 -2.00 1.90
C GLY A 202 -9.63 -0.48 1.92
N ILE A 203 -8.96 0.05 0.89
CA ILE A 203 -8.67 1.49 0.74
C ILE A 203 -9.52 2.05 -0.41
N PRO A 204 -10.55 2.86 -0.11
CA PRO A 204 -11.47 3.37 -1.12
C PRO A 204 -10.83 4.45 -2.01
N PRO A 205 -11.38 4.75 -3.20
CA PRO A 205 -10.76 5.63 -4.18
C PRO A 205 -10.37 7.03 -3.69
N GLU A 206 -11.14 7.61 -2.76
CA GLU A 206 -10.86 8.91 -2.14
C GLU A 206 -9.71 8.89 -1.13
N GLN A 207 -9.22 7.70 -0.75
CA GLN A 207 -8.03 7.51 0.08
C GLN A 207 -6.81 7.06 -0.74
N VAL A 208 -6.90 7.13 -2.07
CA VAL A 208 -5.78 6.87 -2.98
C VAL A 208 -5.25 8.20 -3.51
N VAL A 209 -3.99 8.49 -3.22
CA VAL A 209 -3.20 9.58 -3.77
C VAL A 209 -2.09 8.96 -4.63
N GLY A 210 -1.89 9.53 -5.82
CA GLY A 210 -0.82 9.09 -6.70
C GLY A 210 -0.59 10.06 -7.85
N SER A 211 0.36 9.70 -8.72
CA SER A 211 0.66 10.49 -9.92
C SER A 211 -0.56 10.59 -10.83
N SER A 212 -0.74 11.73 -11.49
CA SER A 212 -1.93 12.02 -12.28
C SER A 212 -1.61 12.81 -13.54
N ILE A 213 -2.41 12.59 -14.58
CA ILE A 213 -2.54 13.48 -15.73
C ILE A 213 -3.65 14.49 -15.49
N LYS A 214 -3.65 15.59 -16.25
CA LYS A 214 -4.78 16.52 -16.23
C LYS A 214 -6.03 15.84 -16.79
N THR A 215 -7.17 16.27 -16.30
CA THR A 215 -8.47 15.82 -16.78
C THR A 215 -9.32 17.01 -17.15
N GLN A 216 -10.17 16.85 -18.16
CA GLN A 216 -11.15 17.86 -18.54
C GLN A 216 -12.57 17.28 -18.58
N PHE A 217 -13.53 18.13 -18.23
CA PHE A 217 -14.94 17.84 -18.41
C PHE A 217 -15.32 18.07 -19.88
N GLU A 218 -16.04 17.12 -20.47
CA GLU A 218 -16.55 17.21 -21.83
C GLU A 218 -17.96 16.64 -21.92
N MET A 219 -18.72 17.09 -22.91
CA MET A 219 -19.96 16.44 -23.33
C MET A 219 -19.66 15.57 -24.56
N ARG A 220 -19.78 14.25 -24.43
CA ARG A 220 -19.77 13.31 -25.57
C ARG A 220 -21.22 12.99 -25.96
N GLY A 221 -21.75 13.75 -26.92
CA GLY A 221 -23.20 13.79 -27.16
C GLY A 221 -23.92 14.39 -25.95
N ASP A 222 -24.94 13.72 -25.43
CA ASP A 222 -25.68 14.14 -24.24
C ASP A 222 -25.09 13.60 -22.91
N THR A 223 -23.92 12.94 -22.97
CA THR A 223 -23.30 12.32 -21.78
C THR A 223 -22.14 13.18 -21.26
N PRO A 224 -22.17 13.65 -20.00
CA PRO A 224 -21.03 14.28 -19.35
C PRO A 224 -19.96 13.23 -19.02
N VAL A 225 -18.71 13.51 -19.39
CA VAL A 225 -17.57 12.62 -19.14
C VAL A 225 -16.36 13.40 -18.64
N ILE A 226 -15.44 12.71 -17.98
CA ILE A 226 -14.12 13.22 -17.61
C ILE A 226 -13.09 12.53 -18.49
N VAL A 227 -12.33 13.30 -19.26
CA VAL A 227 -11.35 12.80 -20.23
C VAL A 227 -9.94 13.11 -19.76
N GLY A 228 -9.04 12.13 -19.85
CA GLY A 228 -7.63 12.31 -19.57
C GLY A 228 -6.92 13.08 -20.69
N LEU A 229 -6.11 14.07 -20.32
CA LEU A 229 -5.29 14.87 -21.24
C LEU A 229 -3.86 14.33 -21.33
N PRO A 230 -3.16 14.51 -22.46
CA PRO A 230 -1.75 14.14 -22.60
C PRO A 230 -0.83 15.15 -21.90
N GLU A 231 -1.13 15.48 -20.64
CA GLU A 231 -0.37 16.44 -19.84
C GLU A 231 -0.29 15.97 -18.39
N LEU A 232 0.91 15.98 -17.81
CA LEU A 232 1.12 15.68 -16.40
C LEU A 232 0.42 16.73 -15.53
N ASN A 233 -0.35 16.27 -14.55
CA ASN A 233 -0.92 17.14 -13.51
C ASN A 233 -0.04 17.14 -12.27
N PHE A 234 0.36 15.97 -11.78
CA PHE A 234 1.16 15.84 -10.57
C PHE A 234 1.99 14.55 -10.58
N LEU A 235 3.23 14.62 -10.11
CA LEU A 235 4.11 13.48 -9.87
C LEU A 235 4.22 13.24 -8.36
N ASP A 236 3.65 12.13 -7.87
CA ASP A 236 3.55 11.82 -6.44
C ASP A 236 4.71 10.93 -5.95
N ASP A 237 5.94 11.41 -6.14
CA ASP A 237 7.16 10.70 -5.71
C ASP A 237 8.16 11.65 -5.04
N LYS A 238 9.01 11.11 -4.15
CA LYS A 238 10.03 11.85 -3.39
C LYS A 238 9.43 13.07 -2.66
N GLU A 239 9.94 14.27 -2.94
CA GLU A 239 9.42 15.55 -2.42
C GLU A 239 7.95 15.80 -2.80
N GLY A 240 7.45 15.17 -3.85
CA GLY A 240 6.05 15.23 -4.27
C GLY A 240 5.10 14.62 -3.24
N LYS A 241 5.50 13.53 -2.57
CA LYS A 241 4.64 12.83 -1.59
C LYS A 241 4.15 13.71 -0.44
N PRO A 242 5.00 14.43 0.32
CA PRO A 242 4.50 15.33 1.37
C PRO A 242 3.66 16.49 0.81
N VAL A 243 3.93 16.97 -0.41
CA VAL A 243 3.11 17.99 -1.08
C VAL A 243 1.72 17.46 -1.40
N ALA A 244 1.64 16.24 -1.95
CA ALA A 244 0.38 15.58 -2.25
C ALA A 244 -0.44 15.31 -0.98
N ILE A 245 0.20 14.84 0.09
CA ILE A 245 -0.48 14.65 1.37
C ILE A 245 -1.06 15.97 1.88
N ASN A 246 -0.27 17.05 1.85
CA ASN A 246 -0.76 18.37 2.24
C ASN A 246 -1.95 18.83 1.36
N GLN A 247 -1.89 18.59 0.06
CA GLN A 247 -2.90 19.04 -0.89
C GLN A 247 -4.22 18.24 -0.81
N TYR A 248 -4.13 16.91 -0.79
CA TYR A 248 -5.29 16.02 -0.92
C TYR A 248 -5.85 15.53 0.41
N ILE A 249 -5.00 15.36 1.43
CA ILE A 249 -5.42 14.91 2.76
C ILE A 249 -5.60 16.11 3.70
N GLY A 250 -4.78 17.16 3.56
CA GLY A 250 -4.84 18.37 4.38
C GLY A 250 -4.40 18.16 5.83
N ARG A 251 -3.77 17.02 6.14
CA ARG A 251 -3.30 16.66 7.48
C ARG A 251 -1.98 15.91 7.40
N ARG A 252 -1.08 16.22 8.33
CA ARG A 252 0.16 15.45 8.49
C ARG A 252 -0.16 14.07 9.09
N PRO A 253 0.29 12.97 8.47
CA PRO A 253 0.15 11.63 9.02
C PRO A 253 0.86 11.51 10.37
N ILE A 254 0.39 10.56 11.17
CA ILE A 254 1.09 10.14 12.39
C ILE A 254 1.89 8.85 12.16
N ALA A 255 1.61 8.13 11.07
CA ALA A 255 2.33 6.94 10.64
C ALA A 255 2.54 6.95 9.12
N SER A 256 3.73 6.59 8.66
CA SER A 256 4.02 6.40 7.23
C SER A 256 4.84 5.14 6.98
N PHE A 257 4.52 4.48 5.87
CA PHE A 257 5.07 3.19 5.49
C PHE A 257 5.54 3.27 4.03
N GLY A 258 6.77 2.86 3.77
CA GLY A 258 7.38 2.85 2.45
C GLY A 258 8.38 1.72 2.29
N ASN A 259 9.12 1.69 1.19
CA ASN A 259 10.19 0.70 0.95
C ASN A 259 11.39 1.26 0.20
N SER A 260 11.34 2.53 -0.25
CA SER A 260 12.36 3.09 -1.12
C SER A 260 12.79 4.51 -0.72
N ASP A 261 13.83 5.02 -1.37
CA ASP A 261 14.26 6.41 -1.26
C ASP A 261 13.21 7.39 -1.82
N GLY A 262 12.26 6.92 -2.65
CA GLY A 262 11.08 7.69 -3.08
C GLY A 262 10.14 8.05 -1.92
N ASP A 263 10.21 7.31 -0.80
CA ASP A 263 9.40 7.55 0.38
C ASP A 263 10.07 8.43 1.43
N LEU A 264 11.35 8.74 1.25
CA LEU A 264 12.18 9.36 2.29
C LEU A 264 11.54 10.64 2.83
N GLN A 265 11.13 11.53 1.94
CA GLN A 265 10.55 12.82 2.30
C GLN A 265 9.15 12.65 2.94
N MET A 266 8.37 11.64 2.54
CA MET A 266 7.11 11.29 3.20
C MET A 266 7.37 10.90 4.67
N LEU A 267 8.31 10.00 4.92
CA LEU A 267 8.65 9.53 6.27
C LEU A 267 9.30 10.65 7.12
N GLN A 268 10.18 11.45 6.53
CA GLN A 268 10.77 12.64 7.16
C GLN A 268 9.69 13.62 7.61
N TRP A 269 8.74 13.92 6.72
CA TRP A 269 7.70 14.89 7.02
C TRP A 269 6.75 14.36 8.10
N THR A 270 6.33 13.10 8.04
CA THR A 270 5.52 12.46 9.09
C THR A 270 6.23 12.51 10.45
N THR A 271 7.49 12.09 10.50
CA THR A 271 8.25 11.99 11.77
C THR A 271 8.69 13.33 12.36
N ALA A 272 8.71 14.40 11.57
CA ALA A 272 8.95 15.76 12.06
C ALA A 272 7.73 16.40 12.77
N GLY A 273 6.58 15.70 12.84
CA GLY A 273 5.40 16.16 13.57
C GLY A 273 5.56 16.13 15.10
N LYS A 274 4.69 16.85 15.82
CA LYS A 274 4.67 16.85 17.29
C LYS A 274 3.98 15.61 17.86
N GLY A 275 4.48 15.08 18.97
CA GLY A 275 3.92 13.89 19.61
C GLY A 275 4.41 12.59 18.96
N PRO A 276 3.84 11.43 19.32
CA PRO A 276 4.26 10.13 18.79
C PRO A 276 4.16 10.07 17.28
N ARG A 277 5.22 9.62 16.62
CA ARG A 277 5.25 9.38 15.18
C ARG A 277 5.85 8.03 14.86
N PHE A 278 5.34 7.44 13.78
CA PHE A 278 5.80 6.14 13.32
C PHE A 278 6.26 6.23 11.86
N ALA A 279 7.41 5.62 11.60
CA ALA A 279 7.93 5.41 10.26
C ALA A 279 8.41 3.98 10.16
N LEU A 280 8.07 3.34 9.04
CA LEU A 280 8.46 1.98 8.73
C LEU A 280 8.91 1.85 7.28
N TYR A 281 10.03 1.18 7.09
CA TYR A 281 10.47 0.68 5.79
C TYR A 281 10.31 -0.83 5.70
N VAL A 282 9.78 -1.30 4.57
CA VAL A 282 9.89 -2.71 4.15
C VAL A 282 11.25 -2.92 3.50
N HIS A 283 12.13 -3.72 4.12
CA HIS A 283 13.41 -4.11 3.53
C HIS A 283 13.28 -5.47 2.87
N HIS A 284 13.39 -5.49 1.55
CA HIS A 284 13.33 -6.68 0.71
C HIS A 284 14.61 -7.50 0.85
N THR A 285 14.62 -8.43 1.80
CA THR A 285 15.78 -9.27 2.16
C THR A 285 15.60 -10.75 1.77
N ASP A 286 14.47 -11.12 1.18
CA ASP A 286 14.07 -12.52 0.99
C ASP A 286 14.09 -12.97 -0.47
N ALA A 287 15.28 -13.30 -0.96
CA ALA A 287 15.47 -13.82 -2.33
C ALA A 287 14.81 -15.19 -2.59
N ALA A 288 14.33 -15.89 -1.55
CA ALA A 288 13.75 -17.22 -1.69
C ALA A 288 12.22 -17.17 -1.86
N ARG A 289 11.55 -16.28 -1.10
CA ARG A 289 10.08 -16.15 -1.11
C ARG A 289 9.59 -14.95 -1.94
N GLU A 290 10.45 -13.95 -2.16
CA GLU A 290 10.20 -12.74 -2.94
C GLU A 290 11.47 -12.44 -3.77
N TRP A 291 12.10 -11.30 -3.51
CA TRP A 291 13.35 -10.81 -4.05
C TRP A 291 14.18 -10.22 -2.89
N ALA A 292 15.49 -10.08 -3.12
CA ALA A 292 16.37 -9.34 -2.22
C ALA A 292 17.00 -8.17 -2.98
N TYR A 293 16.75 -6.95 -2.53
CA TYR A 293 17.25 -5.73 -3.17
C TYR A 293 17.16 -4.52 -2.26
N ASP A 294 18.11 -3.59 -2.43
CA ASP A 294 18.11 -2.28 -1.76
C ASP A 294 18.87 -1.21 -2.57
N ARG A 295 20.17 -1.01 -2.31
CA ARG A 295 20.97 0.14 -2.75
C ARG A 295 21.27 0.14 -4.25
N ASP A 296 21.57 -1.02 -4.80
CA ASP A 296 21.95 -1.17 -6.21
C ASP A 296 20.74 -1.37 -7.14
N SER A 297 19.55 -1.36 -6.57
CA SER A 297 18.32 -1.58 -7.32
C SER A 297 18.01 -0.42 -8.28
N SER A 298 17.52 -0.74 -9.48
CA SER A 298 16.97 0.26 -10.42
C SER A 298 15.47 0.50 -10.24
N VAL A 299 14.79 -0.33 -9.44
CA VAL A 299 13.35 -0.29 -9.17
C VAL A 299 13.17 -0.46 -7.67
N GLY A 300 12.57 0.51 -6.98
CA GLY A 300 12.43 0.47 -5.52
C GLY A 300 13.79 0.53 -4.81
N ARG A 301 14.67 1.45 -5.22
CA ARG A 301 15.98 1.63 -4.58
C ARG A 301 15.80 2.11 -3.14
N LEU A 302 16.44 1.44 -2.19
CA LEU A 302 16.49 1.85 -0.79
C LEU A 302 17.96 2.00 -0.37
N ASP A 303 18.44 3.25 -0.29
CA ASP A 303 19.84 3.58 -0.01
C ASP A 303 19.92 4.61 1.11
N LYS A 304 19.50 5.85 0.83
CA LYS A 304 19.51 6.94 1.82
C LYS A 304 18.48 6.71 2.92
N GLY A 305 17.30 6.19 2.56
CA GLY A 305 16.26 5.85 3.53
C GLY A 305 16.71 4.79 4.52
N LEU A 306 17.55 3.84 4.08
CA LEU A 306 18.12 2.81 4.95
C LEU A 306 19.07 3.40 6.00
N ASP A 307 19.91 4.37 5.60
CA ASP A 307 20.84 5.04 6.52
C ASP A 307 20.09 5.95 7.50
N GLU A 308 19.10 6.68 7.02
CA GLU A 308 18.29 7.55 7.87
C GLU A 308 17.43 6.76 8.86
N ALA A 309 16.85 5.63 8.44
CA ALA A 309 16.09 4.75 9.33
C ALA A 309 16.95 4.26 10.49
N LYS A 310 18.19 3.83 10.21
CA LYS A 310 19.15 3.44 11.26
C LYS A 310 19.49 4.61 12.18
N GLN A 311 19.72 5.80 11.63
CA GLN A 311 20.09 6.99 12.40
C GLN A 311 18.96 7.48 13.30
N LYS A 312 17.72 7.48 12.80
CA LYS A 312 16.53 8.02 13.48
C LYS A 312 15.73 6.97 14.25
N GLY A 313 16.15 5.69 14.19
CA GLY A 313 15.44 4.58 14.83
C GLY A 313 14.07 4.31 14.22
N TRP A 314 13.90 4.55 12.91
CA TRP A 314 12.69 4.13 12.22
C TRP A 314 12.65 2.59 12.14
N THR A 315 11.44 2.04 12.09
CA THR A 315 11.28 0.59 11.99
C THR A 315 11.75 0.14 10.61
N LEU A 316 12.63 -0.85 10.57
CA LEU A 316 13.04 -1.51 9.35
C LEU A 316 12.60 -2.97 9.45
N VAL A 317 11.67 -3.37 8.58
CA VAL A 317 11.18 -4.74 8.50
C VAL A 317 12.15 -5.54 7.66
N ASP A 318 12.76 -6.57 8.23
CA ASP A 318 13.51 -7.56 7.48
C ASP A 318 12.50 -8.60 6.96
N MET A 319 12.10 -8.49 5.69
CA MET A 319 11.06 -9.36 5.11
C MET A 319 11.31 -10.86 5.36
N LYS A 320 12.58 -11.27 5.30
CA LYS A 320 12.97 -12.66 5.53
C LYS A 320 12.74 -13.12 6.97
N GLN A 321 13.03 -12.26 7.94
CA GLN A 321 12.98 -12.60 9.37
C GLN A 321 11.64 -12.26 10.03
N ASP A 322 11.04 -11.14 9.65
CA ASP A 322 9.89 -10.57 10.33
C ASP A 322 8.56 -11.06 9.76
N TRP A 323 8.52 -11.59 8.53
CA TRP A 323 7.30 -12.09 7.91
C TRP A 323 7.28 -13.62 7.82
N ARG A 324 6.23 -14.22 8.38
CA ARG A 324 5.97 -15.66 8.33
C ARG A 324 5.57 -16.12 6.93
N VAL A 325 4.75 -15.33 6.26
CA VAL A 325 4.34 -15.51 4.85
C VAL A 325 4.48 -14.18 4.11
N ILE A 326 4.66 -14.26 2.79
CA ILE A 326 4.72 -13.09 1.91
C ILE A 326 3.34 -12.83 1.31
N TYR A 327 2.78 -13.82 0.62
CA TYR A 327 1.53 -13.67 -0.16
C TYR A 327 0.36 -14.41 0.50
N PRO A 328 -0.90 -13.95 0.33
CA PRO A 328 -2.08 -14.60 0.91
C PRO A 328 -2.23 -16.08 0.52
N SER A 329 -1.77 -16.46 -0.67
CA SER A 329 -1.82 -17.85 -1.15
C SER A 329 -1.04 -18.84 -0.27
N GLN A 330 -0.10 -18.34 0.54
CA GLN A 330 0.69 -19.14 1.49
C GLN A 330 -0.02 -19.36 2.83
N MET A 331 -1.12 -18.63 3.10
CA MET A 331 -1.94 -18.82 4.32
C MET A 331 -2.82 -20.07 4.25
N ALA A 332 -3.11 -20.55 3.04
CA ALA A 332 -3.98 -21.70 2.79
C ALA A 332 -3.23 -23.05 2.78
N GLN A 333 -1.93 -23.06 3.10
CA GLN A 333 -1.06 -24.24 3.13
C GLN A 333 -0.67 -24.59 4.57
#